data_AF-A0A7S1HW58-F1
#
_entry.id   AF-A0A7S1HW58-F1
#
_cell.length_a   1.000
_cell.length_b   1.000
_cell.length_c   1.000
_cell.angle_alpha   90.00
_cell.angle_beta   90.00
_cell.angle_gamma   90.00
#
_symmetry.space_group_name_H-M   'P 1'
#
loop_
_entity.id
_entity.type
_entity.pdbx_description
1 polymer ?
#
loop_
_entity_poly.entity_id
_entity_poly.type
_entity_poly.pdbx_seq_one_letter_code
_entity_poly.pdbx_strand_id
1 'polypeptide(L)'
;GPRYVYDTVLHGCIHSGAGVAECVAFSSTTGRVAFVGTAAELEAQTLAGRLQLSGGSGTHAVHRCAAALPAFHDAHVHPYGAGCRRFGLSRDPSHSAIDVSACTSWDGVH
;
A
#
# COMPACT_ATOMS: atom_id res chain seq x y z
N GLY A 1 -26.59 -4.71 -9.51
CA GLY A 1 -25.26 -4.58 -10.16
C GLY A 1 -24.22 -5.26 -9.31
N PRO A 2 -23.08 -5.67 -9.90
CA PRO A 2 -21.96 -6.24 -9.15
C PRO A 2 -21.46 -5.24 -8.11
N ARG A 3 -21.10 -5.73 -6.92
CA ARG A 3 -20.74 -4.88 -5.79
C ARG A 3 -19.31 -4.34 -5.88
N TYR A 4 -18.43 -5.00 -6.63
CA TYR A 4 -17.02 -4.64 -6.72
C TYR A 4 -16.49 -4.85 -8.14
N VAL A 5 -15.79 -3.83 -8.65
CA VAL A 5 -15.15 -3.81 -9.97
C VAL A 5 -13.64 -3.82 -9.79
N TYR A 6 -12.92 -4.59 -10.59
CA TYR A 6 -11.46 -4.63 -10.60
C TYR A 6 -10.92 -4.58 -12.03
N ASP A 7 -9.68 -4.11 -12.18
CA ASP A 7 -8.99 -3.98 -13.47
C ASP A 7 -7.55 -4.53 -13.40
N THR A 8 -7.05 -4.84 -12.22
CA THR A 8 -5.68 -5.32 -12.03
C THR A 8 -5.66 -6.53 -11.10
N VAL A 9 -4.84 -7.52 -11.42
CA VAL A 9 -4.61 -8.71 -10.59
C VAL A 9 -3.12 -8.87 -10.32
N LEU A 10 -2.74 -8.94 -9.05
CA LEU A 10 -1.43 -9.45 -8.63
C LEU A 10 -1.55 -10.95 -8.40
N HIS A 11 -0.63 -11.74 -8.96
CA HIS A 11 -0.64 -13.20 -8.84
C HIS A 11 0.71 -13.73 -8.35
N GLY A 12 0.73 -14.51 -7.27
CA GLY A 12 1.92 -15.13 -6.69
C GLY A 12 1.79 -15.35 -5.18
N CYS A 13 2.90 -15.30 -4.44
CA CYS A 13 2.85 -15.44 -2.98
C CYS A 13 2.45 -14.11 -2.34
N ILE A 14 1.22 -14.01 -1.83
CA ILE A 14 0.71 -12.78 -1.21
C ILE A 14 0.43 -13.06 0.26
N HIS A 15 1.09 -12.32 1.15
CA HIS A 15 0.72 -12.33 2.55
C HIS A 15 -0.28 -11.21 2.80
N SER A 16 -1.42 -11.56 3.39
CA SER A 16 -2.44 -10.63 3.86
C SER A 16 -2.49 -10.66 5.38
N GLY A 17 -3.21 -9.70 5.99
CA GLY A 17 -3.49 -9.74 7.42
C GLY A 17 -4.30 -10.97 7.87
N ALA A 18 -4.91 -11.71 6.93
CA ALA A 18 -5.71 -12.91 7.20
C ALA A 18 -4.99 -14.23 6.87
N GLY A 19 -3.77 -14.19 6.30
CA GLY A 19 -3.03 -15.38 5.87
C GLY A 19 -2.42 -15.23 4.48
N VAL A 20 -1.95 -16.35 3.91
CA VAL A 20 -1.35 -16.39 2.57
C VAL A 20 -2.42 -16.61 1.51
N ALA A 21 -2.36 -15.84 0.42
CA ALA A 21 -3.24 -15.88 -0.74
C ALA A 21 -2.40 -16.02 -2.03
N GLU A 22 -3.05 -16.45 -3.11
CA GLU A 22 -2.41 -16.59 -4.42
C GLU A 22 -2.58 -15.34 -5.29
N CYS A 23 -3.65 -14.57 -5.07
CA CYS A 23 -3.92 -13.38 -5.84
C CYS A 23 -4.66 -12.30 -5.06
N VAL A 24 -4.45 -11.06 -5.51
CA VAL A 24 -5.18 -9.86 -5.08
C VAL A 24 -5.71 -9.18 -6.32
N ALA A 25 -7.02 -8.97 -6.37
CA ALA A 25 -7.66 -8.19 -7.42
C ALA A 25 -8.07 -6.82 -6.88
N PHE A 26 -7.74 -5.76 -7.61
CA PHE A 26 -7.99 -4.39 -7.18
C PHE A 26 -8.28 -3.49 -8.39
N SER A 27 -8.86 -2.32 -8.10
CA SER A 27 -9.05 -1.27 -9.09
C SER A 27 -7.86 -0.31 -9.02
N SER A 28 -7.10 -0.20 -10.11
CA SER A 28 -6.00 0.76 -10.23
C SER A 28 -6.49 2.21 -10.20
N THR A 29 -7.71 2.46 -10.67
CA THR A 29 -8.32 3.81 -10.65
C THR A 29 -8.65 4.27 -9.24
N THR A 30 -9.15 3.38 -8.39
CA THR A 30 -9.61 3.75 -7.02
C THR A 30 -8.63 3.34 -5.93
N GLY A 31 -7.62 2.52 -6.25
CA GLY A 31 -6.69 1.92 -5.29
C GLY A 31 -7.34 0.92 -4.33
N ARG A 32 -8.60 0.50 -4.57
CA ARG A 32 -9.35 -0.37 -3.66
C ARG A 32 -9.19 -1.84 -4.03
N VAL A 33 -8.93 -2.66 -3.01
CA VAL A 33 -8.94 -4.12 -3.11
C VAL A 33 -10.38 -4.62 -3.23
N ALA A 34 -10.65 -5.38 -4.27
CA ALA A 34 -11.94 -6.03 -4.51
C ALA A 34 -11.96 -7.48 -4.03
N PHE A 35 -10.80 -8.16 -4.07
CA PHE A 35 -10.68 -9.57 -3.72
C PHE A 35 -9.26 -9.95 -3.25
N VAL A 36 -9.18 -10.90 -2.33
CA VAL A 36 -7.95 -11.56 -1.87
C VAL A 36 -8.25 -13.05 -1.70
N GLY A 37 -7.48 -13.94 -2.32
CA GLY A 37 -7.72 -15.38 -2.23
C GLY A 37 -6.98 -16.19 -3.30
N THR A 38 -7.51 -17.35 -3.64
CA THR A 38 -6.98 -18.18 -4.73
C THR A 38 -7.40 -17.66 -6.11
N ALA A 39 -6.64 -18.00 -7.15
CA ALA A 39 -7.01 -17.63 -8.52
C ALA A 39 -8.33 -18.28 -8.97
N ALA A 40 -8.57 -19.52 -8.54
CA ALA A 40 -9.79 -20.27 -8.83
C ALA A 40 -11.03 -19.63 -8.17
N GLU A 41 -10.89 -19.13 -6.93
CA GLU A 41 -11.98 -18.41 -6.27
C GLU A 41 -12.26 -17.07 -6.96
N LEU A 42 -11.24 -16.31 -7.35
CA LEU A 42 -11.43 -15.06 -8.10
C LEU A 42 -12.25 -15.28 -9.38
N GLU A 43 -11.90 -16.32 -10.14
CA GLU A 43 -12.62 -16.71 -11.35
C GLU A 43 -14.07 -17.10 -11.04
N ALA A 44 -14.28 -17.96 -10.04
CA ALA A 44 -15.63 -18.39 -9.64
C ALA A 44 -16.51 -17.22 -9.16
N GLN A 45 -15.95 -16.25 -8.44
CA GLN A 45 -16.66 -15.05 -7.97
C GLN A 45 -17.01 -14.11 -9.13
N THR A 46 -16.14 -14.02 -10.13
CA THR A 46 -16.36 -13.23 -11.35
C THR A 46 -17.44 -13.86 -12.23
N LEU A 47 -17.37 -15.18 -12.45
CA LEU A 47 -18.39 -15.95 -13.18
C LEU A 47 -19.76 -15.88 -12.51
N ALA A 48 -19.79 -15.89 -11.17
CA ALA A 48 -21.01 -15.73 -10.39
C ALA A 48 -21.58 -14.28 -10.41
N GLY A 49 -20.91 -13.34 -11.11
CA GLY A 49 -21.33 -11.94 -11.20
C GLY A 49 -21.21 -11.15 -9.89
N ARG A 50 -20.49 -11.70 -8.89
CA ARG A 50 -20.25 -11.03 -7.60
C ARG A 50 -19.10 -10.02 -7.71
N LEU A 51 -18.13 -10.32 -8.57
CA LEU A 51 -17.07 -9.41 -9.00
C LEU A 51 -17.25 -9.10 -10.49
N GLN A 52 -16.82 -7.92 -10.92
CA GLN A 52 -16.80 -7.53 -12.32
C GLN A 52 -15.40 -7.12 -12.76
N LEU A 53 -14.92 -7.74 -13.83
CA LEU A 53 -13.70 -7.32 -14.50
C LEU A 53 -14.00 -6.12 -15.42
N SER A 54 -13.30 -5.02 -15.23
CA SER A 54 -13.31 -3.88 -16.14
C SER A 54 -12.45 -4.20 -17.36
N GLY A 55 -12.88 -3.72 -18.54
CA GLY A 55 -12.15 -3.96 -19.79
C GLY A 55 -10.70 -3.43 -19.72
N GLY A 56 -9.74 -4.24 -20.15
CA GLY A 56 -8.31 -3.89 -20.16
C GLY A 56 -7.48 -4.45 -19.01
N SER A 57 -7.84 -5.62 -18.47
CA SER A 57 -7.21 -6.13 -17.25
C SER A 57 -5.73 -6.44 -17.39
N GLY A 58 -4.91 -5.91 -16.47
CA GLY A 58 -3.50 -6.27 -16.33
C GLY A 58 -3.31 -7.34 -15.25
N THR A 59 -2.73 -8.48 -15.60
CA THR A 59 -2.25 -9.46 -14.61
C THR A 59 -0.74 -9.32 -14.46
N HIS A 60 -0.30 -9.07 -13.22
CA HIS A 60 1.12 -8.96 -12.89
C HIS A 60 1.54 -10.13 -12.00
N ALA A 61 2.58 -10.84 -12.43
CA ALA A 61 3.15 -11.91 -11.63
C ALA A 61 4.10 -11.34 -10.56
N VAL A 62 3.90 -11.75 -9.31
CA VAL A 62 4.89 -11.62 -8.25
C VAL A 62 5.97 -12.65 -8.52
N HIS A 63 7.23 -12.21 -8.59
CA HIS A 63 8.37 -13.06 -8.89
C HIS A 63 8.44 -14.25 -7.90
N ARG A 64 8.85 -15.43 -8.37
CA ARG A 64 8.81 -16.68 -7.57
C ARG A 64 9.62 -16.66 -6.27
N CYS A 65 10.61 -15.77 -6.18
CA CYS A 65 11.43 -15.57 -4.98
C CYS A 65 11.00 -14.36 -4.13
N ALA A 66 9.89 -13.71 -4.48
CA ALA A 66 9.37 -12.53 -3.81
C ALA A 66 7.97 -12.82 -3.25
N ALA A 67 7.66 -12.18 -2.13
CA ALA A 67 6.32 -12.16 -1.57
C ALA A 67 5.78 -10.73 -1.65
N ALA A 68 4.51 -10.58 -2.03
CA ALA A 68 3.81 -9.33 -1.85
C ALA A 68 3.32 -9.25 -0.39
N LEU A 69 3.69 -8.17 0.29
CA LEU A 69 3.32 -7.89 1.68
C LEU A 69 2.45 -6.62 1.72
N PRO A 70 1.58 -6.46 2.72
CA PRO A 70 0.95 -5.17 2.95
C PRO A 70 2.03 -4.13 3.24
N ALA A 71 1.85 -2.91 2.73
CA ALA A 71 2.78 -1.83 3.05
C ALA A 71 2.84 -1.61 4.56
N PHE A 72 4.03 -1.32 5.08
CA PHE A 72 4.17 -0.97 6.49
C PHE A 72 3.40 0.31 6.79
N HIS A 73 2.69 0.29 7.91
CA HIS A 73 2.05 1.47 8.47
C HIS A 73 2.84 1.88 9.71
N ASP A 74 3.49 3.05 9.65
CA ASP A 74 4.10 3.64 10.82
C ASP A 74 3.03 4.37 11.64
N ALA A 75 2.60 3.73 12.73
CA ALA A 75 1.55 4.25 13.60
C ALA A 75 2.00 5.46 14.43
N HIS A 76 3.30 5.73 14.51
CA HIS A 76 3.83 6.84 15.29
C HIS A 76 5.11 7.40 14.66
N VAL A 77 4.95 8.51 13.95
CA VAL A 77 6.05 9.23 13.32
C VAL A 77 5.96 10.72 13.64
N HIS A 78 7.11 11.37 13.76
CA HIS A 78 7.23 12.82 13.72
C HIS A 78 7.63 13.24 12.30
N PRO A 79 6.68 13.44 11.37
CA PRO A 79 7.01 13.62 9.95
C PRO A 79 7.92 14.83 9.72
N TYR A 80 7.72 15.90 10.50
CA TYR A 80 8.55 17.12 10.45
C TYR A 80 9.96 16.93 11.05
N GLY A 81 10.16 15.96 11.95
CA GLY A 81 11.48 15.64 12.52
C GLY A 81 12.26 14.58 11.73
N ALA A 82 11.58 13.83 10.85
CA ALA A 82 12.18 12.70 10.14
C ALA A 82 13.28 13.10 9.14
N GLY A 83 13.18 14.30 8.53
CA GLY A 83 14.20 14.86 7.63
C GLY A 83 15.35 15.60 8.34
N CYS A 84 15.20 15.89 9.63
CA CYS A 84 16.09 16.75 10.40
C CYS A 84 16.91 15.94 11.44
N ARG A 85 17.18 14.64 11.23
CA ARG A 85 17.91 13.74 12.17
C ARG A 85 19.36 14.12 12.48
N ARG A 86 19.85 15.27 11.99
CA ARG A 86 21.21 15.77 12.21
C ARG A 86 21.32 16.92 13.20
N PHE A 87 20.28 17.20 13.99
CA PHE A 87 20.37 18.21 15.05
C PHE A 87 20.62 17.55 16.40
N GLY A 88 21.80 17.85 16.96
CA GLY A 88 22.17 17.49 18.32
C GLY A 88 21.12 18.01 19.28
N LEU A 89 20.45 17.09 19.96
CA LEU A 89 19.57 17.39 21.08
C LEU A 89 20.40 18.15 22.14
N SER A 90 20.25 19.47 22.24
CA SER A 90 20.67 20.16 23.46
C SER A 90 19.72 19.72 24.57
N ARG A 91 20.26 19.07 25.60
CA ARG A 91 19.51 18.60 26.78
C ARG A 91 19.09 19.77 27.67
N ASP A 92 18.32 20.72 27.15
CA ASP A 92 17.63 21.71 27.97
C ASP A 92 16.15 21.32 28.10
N PRO A 93 15.66 20.91 29.28
CA PRO A 93 14.29 20.48 29.48
C PRO A 93 13.26 21.62 29.41
N SER A 94 13.67 22.87 29.27
CA SER A 94 12.76 24.02 29.27
C SER A 94 12.27 24.45 27.88
N HIS A 95 12.95 24.07 26.80
CA HIS A 95 12.64 24.52 25.45
C HIS A 95 12.82 23.38 24.44
N SER A 96 11.76 22.62 24.15
CA SER A 96 11.71 21.73 22.99
C SER A 96 11.40 22.53 21.72
N ALA A 97 12.32 23.40 21.32
CA ALA A 97 12.28 24.05 20.02
C ALA A 97 13.04 23.19 18.99
N ILE A 98 12.40 22.88 17.87
CA ILE A 98 13.06 22.20 16.75
C ILE A 98 13.69 23.30 15.88
N ASP A 99 15.02 23.30 15.79
CA ASP A 99 15.71 24.14 14.81
C ASP A 99 15.53 23.51 13.42
N VAL A 100 14.71 24.17 12.60
CA VAL A 100 14.41 23.77 11.22
C VAL A 100 15.24 24.54 10.19
N SER A 101 16.18 25.39 10.61
CA SER A 101 16.93 26.29 9.72
C SER A 101 17.81 25.57 8.69
N ALA A 102 18.18 24.30 8.91
CA ALA A 102 18.88 23.48 7.91
C ALA A 102 18.01 22.40 7.23
N CYS A 103 16.69 22.42 7.43
CA CYS A 103 15.78 21.54 6.68
C CYS A 103 15.48 22.17 5.31
N THR A 104 16.37 21.97 4.33
CA THR A 104 16.21 22.41 2.92
C THR A 104 15.26 21.52 2.09
N SER A 105 14.71 20.47 2.69
CA SER A 105 13.85 19.50 2.00
C SER A 105 12.45 20.02 1.64
N TRP A 106 12.15 21.29 1.93
CA TRP A 106 10.82 21.89 1.79
C TRP A 106 10.77 23.15 0.91
N ASP A 107 11.88 23.57 0.30
CA ASP A 107 11.98 24.78 -0.54
C ASP A 107 11.20 24.71 -1.87
N GLY A 108 10.37 23.69 -2.07
CA GLY A 108 9.60 23.46 -3.30
C GLY A 108 8.12 23.15 -3.09
N VAL A 109 7.56 23.34 -1.88
CA VAL A 109 6.12 23.17 -1.63
C VAL A 109 5.47 24.56 -1.57
N HIS A 110 5.12 25.09 -2.74
CA HIS A 110 4.21 26.22 -2.92
C HIS A 110 3.00 25.80 -3.74
#